data_AF-A0A6G8Q561-F1
#
_entry.id   AF-A0A6G8Q561-F1
#
_cell.length_a   1.000
_cell.length_b   1.000
_cell.length_c   1.000
_cell.angle_alpha   90.00
_cell.angle_beta   90.00
_cell.angle_gamma   90.00
#
_symmetry.space_group_name_H-M   'P 1'
#
loop_
_entity.id
_entity.type
_entity.pdbx_description
1 polymer ?
#
loop_
_entity_poly.entity_id
_entity_poly.type
_entity_poly.pdbx_seq_one_letter_code
_entity_poly.pdbx_strand_id
1 'polypeptide(L)'
;MDQDSSNGPQVDGPLAVREVEAAFLVVREGDPGDWLARFEKGGGFPARAWAENMVAVYNRRLRGRDAGPPTPPDARLDGHHSPT
;
A
#
# COMPACT_ATOMS: atom_id res chain seq x y z
N MET A 1 14.64 -20.03 15.95
CA MET A 1 14.87 -18.70 15.35
C MET A 1 13.50 -18.11 15.12
N ASP A 2 12.99 -17.45 16.15
CA ASP A 2 11.79 -16.63 16.10
C ASP A 2 12.08 -15.48 15.14
N GLN A 3 11.55 -15.58 13.92
CA GLN A 3 11.57 -14.42 13.03
C GLN A 3 10.58 -13.42 13.61
N ASP A 4 11.15 -12.44 14.30
CA ASP A 4 10.55 -11.14 14.57
C ASP A 4 9.99 -10.61 13.25
N SER A 5 8.75 -10.98 12.98
CA SER A 5 7.92 -10.36 11.96
C SER A 5 7.64 -8.97 12.52
N SER A 6 8.61 -8.07 12.39
CA SER A 6 8.46 -6.64 12.67
C SER A 6 7.43 -6.10 11.68
N ASN A 7 6.16 -6.43 11.93
CA ASN A 7 5.01 -5.86 11.30
C ASN A 7 4.85 -4.51 11.98
N GLY A 8 5.67 -3.55 11.57
CA GLY A 8 5.50 -2.14 11.93
C GLY A 8 4.04 -1.72 11.69
N PRO A 9 3.56 -0.64 12.33
CA PRO A 9 2.16 -0.26 12.32
C PRO A 9 1.62 -0.23 10.89
N GLN A 10 0.82 -1.24 10.55
CA GLN A 10 0.29 -1.41 9.22
C GLN A 10 -0.93 -0.52 9.11
N VAL A 11 -0.88 0.43 8.18
CA VAL A 11 -2.06 1.22 7.86
C VAL A 11 -3.08 0.31 7.21
N ASP A 12 -4.29 0.28 7.75
CA ASP A 12 -5.41 -0.46 7.19
C ASP A 12 -6.17 0.38 6.17
N GLY A 13 -6.29 -0.15 4.95
CA GLY A 13 -7.12 0.40 3.89
C GLY A 13 -6.47 1.50 3.04
N PRO A 14 -7.19 1.99 2.02
CA PRO A 14 -6.68 2.98 1.07
C PRO A 14 -6.42 4.34 1.72
N LEU A 15 -5.48 5.07 1.14
CA LEU A 15 -5.15 6.44 1.50
C LEU A 15 -5.81 7.43 0.55
N ALA A 16 -6.04 8.64 1.05
CA ALA A 16 -6.51 9.79 0.29
C ALA A 16 -5.71 11.04 0.66
N VAL A 17 -5.70 12.02 -0.25
CA VAL A 17 -5.18 13.36 0.04
C VAL A 17 -6.35 14.23 0.50
N ARG A 18 -6.21 14.87 1.67
CA ARG A 18 -7.10 15.93 2.13
C ARG A 18 -6.36 17.25 2.14
N GLU A 19 -6.86 18.20 1.37
CA GLU A 19 -6.34 19.57 1.38
C GLU A 19 -6.89 20.34 2.59
N VAL A 20 -6.01 21.03 3.30
CA VAL A 20 -6.36 22.01 4.34
C VAL A 20 -5.68 23.34 4.03
N GLU A 21 -6.00 24.39 4.79
CA GLU A 21 -5.51 25.75 4.52
C GLU A 21 -3.99 25.82 4.36
N ALA A 22 -3.24 25.26 5.33
CA ALA A 22 -1.79 25.33 5.36
C ALA A 22 -1.08 24.13 4.70
N ALA A 23 -1.76 23.02 4.40
CA ALA A 23 -1.08 21.77 4.05
C ALA A 23 -1.92 20.81 3.19
N PHE A 24 -1.25 19.79 2.65
CA PHE A 24 -1.87 18.58 2.12
C PHE A 24 -1.63 17.43 3.11
N LEU A 25 -2.71 16.85 3.61
CA LEU A 25 -2.68 15.73 4.55
C LEU A 25 -2.87 14.42 3.78
N VAL A 26 -2.05 13.42 4.10
CA VAL A 26 -2.31 12.04 3.70
C VAL A 26 -3.08 11.37 4.83
N VAL A 27 -4.30 10.95 4.54
CA VAL A 27 -5.26 10.41 5.53
C VAL A 27 -5.71 9.02 5.12
N ARG A 28 -6.24 8.25 6.07
CA ARG A 28 -7.03 7.06 5.73
C ARG A 28 -8.33 7.47 5.05
N GLU A 29 -8.70 6.81 3.96
CA GLU A 29 -9.94 7.12 3.25
C GLU A 29 -11.19 6.84 4.12
N GLY A 30 -11.15 5.76 4.91
CA GLY A 30 -12.24 5.40 5.84
C GLY A 30 -12.29 6.22 7.13
N ASP A 31 -11.24 6.99 7.43
CA ASP A 31 -11.18 7.87 8.60
C ASP A 31 -10.31 9.10 8.29
N PRO A 32 -10.91 10.14 7.70
CA PRO A 32 -10.18 11.36 7.34
C PRO A 32 -9.63 12.13 8.55
N GLY A 33 -10.09 11.83 9.78
CA GLY A 33 -9.57 12.43 11.00
C GLY A 33 -8.15 11.97 11.32
N ASP A 34 -7.82 10.74 10.94
CA ASP A 34 -6.53 10.11 11.17
C ASP A 34 -5.57 10.38 10.00
N TRP A 35 -4.66 11.34 10.23
CA TRP A 35 -3.68 11.77 9.24
C TRP A 35 -2.30 11.18 9.56
N LEU A 36 -1.64 10.65 8.53
CA LEU A 36 -0.38 9.93 8.63
C LEU A 36 0.82 10.80 8.26
N ALA A 37 0.61 11.72 7.32
CA ALA A 37 1.64 12.66 6.88
C ALA A 37 1.02 14.02 6.56
N ARG A 38 1.82 15.07 6.77
CA ARG A 38 1.45 16.46 6.52
C ARG A 38 2.52 17.14 5.67
N PHE A 39 2.09 17.72 4.56
CA PHE A 39 2.97 18.46 3.65
C PHE A 39 2.55 19.93 3.61
N GLU A 40 3.33 20.81 4.24
CA GLU A 40 3.06 22.26 4.30
C GLU A 40 3.09 22.90 2.91
N LYS A 41 2.17 23.85 2.67
CA LYS A 41 2.15 24.69 1.48
C LYS A 41 3.17 25.82 1.67
N GLY A 42 4.30 25.73 0.98
CA GLY A 42 5.29 26.81 1.00
C GLY A 42 6.71 26.36 0.68
N GLY A 43 7.64 27.31 0.66
CA GLY A 43 9.08 27.03 0.55
C GLY A 43 9.54 26.44 -0.79
N GLY A 44 8.74 26.55 -1.85
CA GLY A 44 9.07 25.96 -3.17
C GLY A 44 8.98 24.44 -3.23
N PHE A 45 8.54 23.78 -2.15
CA PHE A 45 8.34 22.34 -2.13
C PHE A 45 6.98 21.98 -2.78
N PRO A 46 6.93 21.05 -3.75
CA PRO A 46 5.69 20.68 -4.43
C PRO A 46 4.84 19.74 -3.57
N ALA A 47 4.33 20.26 -2.45
CA ALA A 47 3.63 19.53 -1.39
C ALA A 47 2.48 18.66 -1.90
N ARG A 48 1.67 19.20 -2.81
CA ARG A 48 0.54 18.48 -3.41
C ARG A 48 0.98 17.24 -4.16
N ALA A 49 1.96 17.40 -5.05
CA ALA A 49 2.45 16.32 -5.89
C ALA A 49 3.07 15.20 -5.05
N TRP A 50 3.75 15.55 -3.95
CA TRP A 50 4.28 14.56 -3.02
C TRP A 50 3.19 13.79 -2.27
N ALA A 51 2.16 14.48 -1.77
CA ALA A 51 1.02 13.83 -1.13
C ALA A 51 0.30 12.88 -2.09
N GLU A 52 0.01 13.34 -3.32
CA GLU A 52 -0.63 12.55 -4.37
C GLU A 52 0.22 11.34 -4.77
N ASN A 53 1.53 11.52 -4.94
CA ASN A 53 2.45 10.42 -5.26
C ASN A 53 2.51 9.37 -4.15
N MET A 54 2.54 9.80 -2.88
CA MET A 54 2.53 8.89 -1.74
C MET A 54 1.27 8.02 -1.72
N VAL A 55 0.10 8.66 -1.89
CA VAL A 55 -1.19 7.96 -1.97
C VAL A 55 -1.22 6.97 -3.15
N ALA A 56 -0.76 7.40 -4.34
CA ALA A 56 -0.74 6.55 -5.52
C ALA A 56 0.16 5.32 -5.35
N VAL A 57 1.38 5.50 -4.81
CA VAL A 57 2.32 4.40 -4.56
C VAL A 57 1.78 3.43 -3.52
N TYR A 58 1.24 3.95 -2.41
CA TYR A 58 0.68 3.11 -1.36
C TYR A 58 -0.52 2.31 -1.87
N ASN A 59 -1.52 2.97 -2.48
CA ASN A 59 -2.73 2.31 -2.97
C ASN A 59 -2.42 1.28 -4.07
N ARG A 60 -1.40 1.52 -4.91
CA ARG A 60 -0.92 0.52 -5.88
C ARG A 60 -0.36 -0.73 -5.19
N ARG A 61 0.44 -0.55 -4.12
CA ARG A 61 1.01 -1.66 -3.35
C ARG A 61 -0.06 -2.40 -2.55
N LEU A 62 -1.04 -1.68 -2.00
CA LEU A 62 -2.20 -2.26 -1.33
C LEU A 62 -2.95 -3.21 -2.27
N ARG A 63 -3.34 -2.73 -3.46
CA ARG A 63 -3.98 -3.56 -4.49
C ARG A 63 -3.14 -4.77 -4.90
N GLY A 64 -1.82 -4.61 -5.00
CA GLY A 64 -0.90 -5.70 -5.32
C GLY A 64 -0.77 -6.74 -4.20
N ARG A 65 -0.91 -6.33 -2.94
CA ARG A 65 -0.95 -7.24 -1.78
C ARG A 65 -2.25 -8.04 -1.75
N ASP A 66 -3.38 -7.40 -2.09
CA ASP A 66 -4.69 -8.05 -2.15
C ASP A 66 -4.82 -9.04 -3.30
N ALA A 67 -3.97 -8.94 -4.33
CA ALA A 67 -3.98 -9.83 -5.49
C ALA A 67 -3.50 -11.27 -5.20
N GLY A 68 -3.07 -11.57 -3.96
CA GLY A 68 -2.54 -12.88 -3.58
C GLY A 68 -1.20 -13.22 -4.27
N PRO A 69 -0.54 -14.31 -3.87
CA PRO A 69 0.63 -14.79 -4.61
C PRO A 69 0.21 -15.09 -6.06
N PRO A 70 1.04 -14.81 -7.07
CA PRO A 70 0.74 -15.28 -8.41
C PRO A 70 0.52 -16.79 -8.33
N THR A 71 -0.66 -17.26 -8.77
CA THR A 71 -0.94 -18.68 -8.88
C THR A 71 0.20 -19.31 -9.68
N PRO A 72 0.96 -20.27 -9.11
CA PRO A 72 1.99 -20.95 -9.87
C PRO A 72 1.35 -21.59 -11.11
N PRO A 73 1.89 -21.39 -12.32
CA PRO A 73 1.43 -22.15 -13.47
C PRO A 73 1.82 -23.62 -13.23
N ASP A 74 0.80 -24.48 -13.18
CA ASP A 74 0.89 -25.94 -13.18
C ASP A 74 1.35 -26.67 -11.92
N ALA A 75 0.40 -26.86 -11.01
CA ALA A 75 0.17 -28.17 -10.40
C ALA A 75 -0.55 -29.07 -11.42
N ARG A 76 0.13 -29.49 -12.49
CA ARG A 76 -0.30 -30.69 -13.26
C ARG A 76 0.17 -31.89 -12.47
N LEU A 77 -0.79 -32.48 -11.77
CA LEU A 77 -0.72 -33.77 -11.11
C LEU A 77 0.07 -34.79 -11.94
N ASP A 78 1.01 -35.44 -11.29
CA ASP A 78 1.79 -36.57 -11.78
C ASP A 78 0.91 -37.57 -12.53
N GLY A 79 1.06 -37.60 -13.85
CA GLY A 79 0.55 -38.68 -14.68
C GLY A 79 1.27 -39.98 -14.30
N HIS A 80 0.53 -40.87 -13.64
CA HIS A 80 0.85 -42.29 -13.52
C HIS A 80 1.35 -42.83 -14.86
N HIS A 81 2.62 -43.24 -14.91
CA HIS A 81 3.08 -44.21 -15.90
C HIS A 81 3.92 -45.25 -15.17
N SER A 82 3.29 -46.38 -14.87
CA SER A 82 3.98 -47.60 -14.45
C SER A 82 4.79 -48.14 -15.64
N PRO A 83 6.08 -48.50 -15.47
CA PRO A 83 6.77 -49.29 -16.45
C PRO A 83 6.44 -50.78 -16.25
N THR A 84 5.98 -51.41 -17.34
CA THR A 84 5.94 -52.87 -17.51
C THR A 84 7.35 -53.42 -17.71
#